data_AF-A0A4V0YH56-F1
#
_entry.id   AF-A0A4V0YH56-F1
#
_cell.length_a   1.000
_cell.length_b   1.000
_cell.length_c   1.000
_cell.angle_alpha   90.00
_cell.angle_beta   90.00
_cell.angle_gamma   90.00
#
_symmetry.space_group_name_H-M   'P 1'
#
loop_
_entity.id
_entity.type
_entity.pdbx_description
1 polymer ?
#
loop_
_entity_poly.entity_id
_entity_poly.type
_entity_poly.pdbx_seq_one_letter_code
_entity_poly.pdbx_strand_id
1 'polypeptide(L)'
;MSIIRTPEPGEATGLAAEQYAEDERDLGYVASHTRVMAVNPEATAAFRALVKAVVADLGLRRYELVTLAAARAIGSDACLLAHGRKSLKVFDEDQLTRIARDYRDADLSPAEIEMMAFAERLSGDSASMTEADASRLRAHGFSDREIVDIALAAGARNYFSRALHRDIRSARPRRHALRSCPCSPRRPAPGGPPPRRITSARRTTTARGRSSRVSGGHRGPDRRTTCRDSSPRSPPPAPPRSRSSAASRSPRSTC
;
A
#
# COMPACT_ATOMS: atom_id res chain seq x y z
N MET A 1 -13.27 -3.90 17.31
CA MET A 1 -12.67 -3.57 18.61
C MET A 1 -11.16 -3.71 18.50
N SER A 2 -10.47 -2.62 18.80
CA SER A 2 -9.02 -2.55 18.89
C SER A 2 -8.49 -3.47 19.97
N ILE A 3 -7.29 -4.02 19.78
CA ILE A 3 -6.53 -4.66 20.87
C ILE A 3 -5.85 -3.63 21.77
N ILE A 4 -5.82 -2.37 21.35
CA ILE A 4 -5.22 -1.27 22.10
C ILE A 4 -6.29 -0.67 23.01
N ARG A 5 -5.95 -0.45 24.28
CA ARG A 5 -6.79 0.32 25.20
C ARG A 5 -6.63 1.79 24.87
N THR A 6 -7.73 2.46 24.53
CA THR A 6 -7.76 3.86 24.13
C THR A 6 -8.52 4.67 25.16
N PRO A 7 -8.14 5.93 25.44
CA PRO A 7 -8.92 6.80 26.31
C PRO A 7 -10.34 6.98 25.78
N GLU A 8 -11.34 6.88 26.64
CA GLU A 8 -12.71 7.26 26.28
C GLU A 8 -12.79 8.78 26.05
N PRO A 9 -13.71 9.27 25.21
CA PRO A 9 -13.74 10.70 24.87
C PRO A 9 -13.84 11.66 26.07
N GLY A 10 -14.55 11.28 27.13
CA GLY A 10 -14.66 12.08 28.36
C GLY A 10 -13.45 12.00 29.29
N GLU A 11 -12.52 11.08 29.04
CA GLU A 11 -11.30 10.86 29.85
C GLU A 11 -10.05 11.39 29.14
N ALA A 12 -10.14 11.68 27.84
CA ALA A 12 -9.04 12.25 27.06
C ALA A 12 -8.69 13.65 27.57
N THR A 13 -7.38 13.93 27.65
CA THR A 13 -6.85 15.25 28.07
C THR A 13 -5.75 15.71 27.11
N GLY A 14 -5.42 17.01 27.15
CA GLY A 14 -4.38 17.61 26.31
C GLY A 14 -4.60 17.36 24.82
N LEU A 15 -3.50 17.05 24.10
CA LEU A 15 -3.51 16.83 22.66
C LEU A 15 -4.46 15.72 22.20
N ALA A 16 -4.69 14.69 23.03
CA ALA A 16 -5.64 13.63 22.70
C ALA A 16 -7.09 14.16 22.69
N ALA A 17 -7.46 15.00 23.66
CA ALA A 17 -8.77 15.64 23.70
C ALA A 17 -8.98 16.59 22.52
N GLU A 18 -7.95 17.36 22.15
CA GLU A 18 -7.99 18.23 20.98
C GLU A 18 -8.23 17.43 19.69
N GLN A 19 -7.52 16.31 19.50
CA GLN A 19 -7.70 15.44 18.35
C GLN A 19 -9.12 14.84 18.28
N TYR A 20 -9.68 14.44 19.42
CA TYR A 20 -11.06 13.94 19.47
C TYR A 20 -12.09 15.03 19.16
N ALA A 21 -11.90 16.23 19.71
CA ALA A 21 -12.79 17.36 19.44
C ALA A 21 -12.79 17.77 17.96
N GLU A 22 -11.63 17.67 17.29
CA GLU A 22 -11.54 17.90 15.85
C GLU A 22 -12.29 16.85 15.04
N ASP A 23 -12.18 15.57 15.39
CA ASP A 23 -12.95 14.51 14.75
C ASP A 23 -14.47 14.70 14.97
N GLU A 24 -14.90 15.05 16.17
CA GLU A 24 -16.32 15.36 16.45
C GLU A 24 -16.81 16.53 15.60
N ARG A 25 -16.01 17.60 15.45
CA ARG A 25 -16.37 18.75 14.60
C ARG A 25 -16.42 18.39 13.12
N ASP A 26 -15.44 17.63 12.62
CA ASP A 26 -15.25 17.42 11.19
C ASP A 26 -16.00 16.17 10.66
N LEU A 27 -16.25 15.18 11.52
CA LEU A 27 -16.85 13.88 11.19
C LEU A 27 -18.16 13.60 11.96
N GLY A 28 -18.43 14.31 13.06
CA GLY A 28 -19.56 14.04 13.96
C GLY A 28 -19.38 12.82 14.87
N TYR A 29 -18.17 12.26 14.93
CA TYR A 29 -17.78 11.17 15.83
C TYR A 29 -16.26 11.02 15.90
N VAL A 30 -15.72 10.56 17.04
CA VAL A 30 -14.30 10.17 17.14
C VAL A 30 -14.00 8.91 16.30
N ALA A 31 -13.17 9.04 15.27
CA ALA A 31 -12.84 7.94 14.39
C ALA A 31 -11.97 6.88 15.09
N SER A 32 -12.16 5.60 14.72
CA SER A 32 -11.44 4.49 15.35
C SER A 32 -9.92 4.60 15.24
N HIS A 33 -9.41 5.14 14.14
CA HIS A 33 -7.97 5.35 13.95
C HIS A 33 -7.45 6.47 14.85
N THR A 34 -8.21 7.56 15.03
CA THR A 34 -7.87 8.64 15.95
C THR A 34 -7.81 8.13 17.38
N ARG A 35 -8.72 7.23 17.79
CA ARG A 35 -8.66 6.59 19.12
C ARG A 35 -7.36 5.86 19.38
N VAL A 36 -6.88 5.07 18.41
CA VAL A 36 -5.58 4.37 18.54
C VAL A 36 -4.44 5.36 18.61
N MET A 37 -4.45 6.35 17.74
CA MET A 37 -3.37 7.32 17.61
C MET A 37 -3.33 8.30 18.78
N ALA A 38 -4.44 8.53 19.47
CA ALA A 38 -4.54 9.31 20.69
C ALA A 38 -3.78 8.70 21.89
N VAL A 39 -3.32 7.45 21.79
CA VAL A 39 -2.39 6.85 22.78
C VAL A 39 -0.99 7.47 22.68
N ASN A 40 -0.62 8.03 21.51
CA ASN A 40 0.59 8.83 21.31
C ASN A 40 0.23 10.08 20.51
N PRO A 41 -0.39 11.07 21.17
CA PRO A 41 -0.94 12.23 20.48
C PRO A 41 0.15 13.14 19.92
N GLU A 42 1.37 13.16 20.48
CA GLU A 42 2.51 13.91 19.96
C GLU A 42 2.99 13.37 18.61
N ALA A 43 3.10 12.05 18.46
CA ALA A 43 3.43 11.43 17.18
C ALA A 43 2.36 11.72 16.11
N THR A 44 1.09 11.75 16.52
CA THR A 44 -0.04 12.11 15.66
C THR A 44 0.05 13.56 15.21
N ALA A 45 0.38 14.49 16.11
CA ALA A 45 0.60 15.89 15.78
C ALA A 45 1.77 16.06 14.79
N ALA A 46 2.89 15.38 15.01
CA ALA A 46 4.04 15.41 14.09
C ALA A 46 3.69 14.84 12.71
N PHE A 47 2.95 13.73 12.65
CA PHE A 47 2.47 13.17 11.39
C PHE A 47 1.57 14.15 10.63
N ARG A 48 0.66 14.84 11.33
CA ARG A 48 -0.23 15.83 10.71
C ARG A 48 0.55 17.06 10.23
N ALA A 49 1.60 17.46 10.93
CA ALA A 49 2.50 18.53 10.47
C ALA A 49 3.22 18.14 9.17
N LEU A 50 3.71 16.90 9.05
CA LEU A 50 4.26 16.38 7.79
C LEU A 50 3.22 16.42 6.67
N VAL A 51 2.01 15.91 6.90
CA VAL A 51 0.94 15.92 5.90
C VAL A 51 0.60 17.35 5.46
N LYS A 52 0.51 18.29 6.41
CA LYS A 52 0.25 19.71 6.11
C LYS A 52 1.35 20.31 5.22
N ALA A 53 2.61 20.01 5.49
CA ALA A 53 3.74 20.50 4.70
C ALA A 53 3.69 19.96 3.26
N VAL A 54 3.33 18.70 3.07
CA VAL A 54 3.20 18.07 1.74
C VAL A 54 1.99 18.64 0.97
N VAL A 55 0.84 18.77 1.63
CA VAL A 55 -0.40 19.27 1.00
C VAL A 55 -0.28 20.74 0.58
N ALA A 56 0.53 21.54 1.28
CA ALA A 56 0.70 22.96 0.98
C ALA A 56 1.27 23.22 -0.42
N ASP A 57 2.15 22.34 -0.92
CA ASP A 57 2.75 22.45 -2.25
C ASP A 57 1.99 21.60 -3.29
N LEU A 58 1.75 20.32 -2.97
CA LEU A 58 1.14 19.37 -3.89
C LEU A 58 -0.35 19.65 -4.15
N GLY A 59 -1.03 20.29 -3.19
CA GLY A 59 -2.46 20.55 -3.23
C GLY A 59 -3.31 19.33 -2.87
N LEU A 60 -4.52 19.59 -2.34
CA LEU A 60 -5.41 18.54 -1.82
C LEU A 60 -5.76 17.48 -2.87
N ARG A 61 -6.07 17.90 -4.11
CA ARG A 61 -6.46 17.00 -5.20
C ARG A 61 -5.39 15.94 -5.48
N ARG A 62 -4.15 16.37 -5.72
CA ARG A 62 -3.04 15.47 -6.03
C ARG A 62 -2.64 14.62 -4.81
N TYR A 63 -2.66 15.21 -3.61
CA TYR A 63 -2.40 14.48 -2.37
C TYR A 63 -3.38 13.31 -2.16
N GLU A 64 -4.68 13.53 -2.38
CA GLU A 64 -5.68 12.48 -2.23
C GLU A 64 -5.53 11.38 -3.30
N LEU A 65 -5.20 11.73 -4.55
CA LEU A 65 -4.90 10.73 -5.60
C LEU A 65 -3.71 9.83 -5.24
N VAL A 66 -2.58 10.43 -4.82
CA VAL A 66 -1.39 9.70 -4.35
C VAL A 66 -1.75 8.80 -3.17
N THR A 67 -2.55 9.33 -2.24
CA THR A 67 -2.97 8.61 -1.04
C THR A 67 -3.85 7.41 -1.38
N LEU A 68 -4.80 7.55 -2.31
CA LEU A 68 -5.65 6.45 -2.77
C LEU A 68 -4.84 5.36 -3.48
N ALA A 69 -3.92 5.74 -4.37
CA ALA A 69 -3.03 4.82 -5.06
C ALA A 69 -2.14 4.02 -4.08
N ALA A 70 -1.50 4.72 -3.14
CA ALA A 70 -0.66 4.11 -2.11
C ALA A 70 -1.47 3.19 -1.16
N ALA A 71 -2.67 3.62 -0.75
CA ALA A 71 -3.57 2.83 0.10
C ALA A 71 -4.07 1.55 -0.59
N ARG A 72 -4.31 1.61 -1.90
CA ARG A 72 -4.67 0.43 -2.72
C ARG A 72 -3.51 -0.54 -2.83
N ALA A 73 -2.33 -0.06 -3.17
CA ALA A 73 -1.14 -0.89 -3.33
C ALA A 73 -0.76 -1.65 -2.05
N ILE A 74 -0.92 -1.01 -0.88
CA ILE A 74 -0.64 -1.64 0.42
C ILE A 74 -1.82 -2.48 0.96
N GLY A 75 -2.98 -2.47 0.31
CA GLY A 75 -4.17 -3.22 0.73
C GLY A 75 -4.87 -2.69 1.98
N SER A 76 -4.96 -1.36 2.14
CA SER A 76 -5.53 -0.71 3.32
C SER A 76 -6.97 -0.21 3.09
N ASP A 77 -7.95 -1.08 3.34
CA ASP A 77 -9.38 -0.79 3.16
C ASP A 77 -9.85 0.46 3.93
N ALA A 78 -9.44 0.62 5.20
CA ALA A 78 -9.88 1.78 5.98
C ALA A 78 -9.32 3.09 5.43
N CYS A 79 -8.10 3.06 4.90
CA CYS A 79 -7.48 4.26 4.37
C CYS A 79 -8.10 4.62 3.02
N LEU A 80 -8.44 3.62 2.19
CA LEU A 80 -9.25 3.81 1.00
C LEU A 80 -10.61 4.43 1.32
N LEU A 81 -11.33 3.91 2.33
CA LEU A 81 -12.64 4.45 2.71
C LEU A 81 -12.54 5.87 3.28
N ALA A 82 -11.58 6.12 4.18
CA ALA A 82 -11.41 7.42 4.81
C ALA A 82 -11.00 8.50 3.79
N HIS A 83 -10.02 8.20 2.94
CA HIS A 83 -9.56 9.13 1.91
C HIS A 83 -10.51 9.21 0.71
N GLY A 84 -11.26 8.15 0.41
CA GLY A 84 -12.36 8.21 -0.56
C GLY A 84 -13.42 9.25 -0.13
N ARG A 85 -13.83 9.24 1.14
CA ARG A 85 -14.74 10.28 1.67
C ARG A 85 -14.14 11.68 1.61
N LYS A 86 -12.85 11.85 1.95
CA LYS A 86 -12.16 13.15 1.86
C LYS A 86 -12.04 13.65 0.42
N SER A 87 -11.86 12.73 -0.53
CA SER A 87 -11.75 13.01 -1.96
C SER A 87 -13.01 13.62 -2.55
N LEU A 88 -14.19 13.43 -1.93
CA LEU A 88 -15.44 14.10 -2.35
C LEU A 88 -15.40 15.63 -2.25
N LYS A 89 -14.38 16.21 -1.61
CA LYS A 89 -14.13 17.66 -1.61
C LYS A 89 -13.56 18.19 -2.94
N VAL A 90 -13.00 17.30 -3.76
CA VAL A 90 -12.21 17.64 -4.96
C VAL A 90 -12.55 16.79 -6.19
N PHE A 91 -13.39 15.77 -6.03
CA PHE A 91 -13.93 14.90 -7.06
C PHE A 91 -15.43 14.67 -6.82
N ASP A 92 -16.22 14.51 -7.87
CA ASP A 92 -17.57 13.98 -7.74
C ASP A 92 -17.56 12.46 -7.50
N GLU A 93 -18.72 11.91 -7.11
CA GLU A 93 -18.86 10.49 -6.76
C GLU A 93 -18.63 9.55 -7.96
N ASP A 94 -19.01 9.97 -9.16
CA ASP A 94 -18.88 9.17 -10.38
C ASP A 94 -17.41 9.07 -10.80
N GLN A 95 -16.69 10.20 -10.81
CA GLN A 95 -15.26 10.24 -11.09
C GLN A 95 -14.49 9.47 -10.03
N LEU A 96 -14.80 9.65 -8.74
CA LEU A 96 -14.16 8.90 -7.67
C LEU A 96 -14.40 7.39 -7.79
N THR A 97 -15.59 6.97 -8.23
CA THR A 97 -15.89 5.57 -8.50
C THR A 97 -15.05 5.03 -9.65
N ARG A 98 -14.83 5.81 -10.71
CA ARG A 98 -13.90 5.45 -11.80
C ARG A 98 -12.47 5.34 -11.29
N ILE A 99 -11.97 6.33 -10.53
CA ILE A 99 -10.64 6.30 -9.89
C ILE A 99 -10.44 5.03 -9.05
N ALA A 100 -11.43 4.68 -8.23
CA ALA A 100 -11.39 3.50 -7.37
C ALA A 100 -11.43 2.17 -8.16
N ARG A 101 -12.00 2.14 -9.36
CA ARG A 101 -12.00 0.96 -10.25
C ARG A 101 -10.68 0.89 -11.02
N ASP A 102 -10.44 1.88 -11.86
CA ASP A 102 -9.22 2.08 -12.64
C ASP A 102 -9.00 3.57 -12.89
N TYR A 103 -7.97 4.14 -12.25
CA TYR A 103 -7.65 5.57 -12.39
C TYR A 103 -7.15 5.97 -13.78
N ARG A 104 -6.77 4.99 -14.62
CA ARG A 104 -6.36 5.24 -16.01
C ARG A 104 -7.55 5.57 -16.91
N ASP A 105 -8.77 5.23 -16.47
CA ASP A 105 -10.04 5.45 -17.16
C ASP A 105 -10.99 6.33 -16.30
N ALA A 106 -10.44 7.40 -15.73
CA ALA A 106 -11.15 8.23 -14.75
C ALA A 106 -11.10 9.74 -15.06
N ASP A 107 -10.89 10.10 -16.33
CA ASP A 107 -10.78 11.50 -16.79
C ASP A 107 -9.73 12.31 -16.01
N LEU A 108 -8.63 11.64 -15.63
CA LEU A 108 -7.47 12.26 -15.02
C LEU A 108 -6.49 12.73 -16.10
N SER A 109 -5.74 13.79 -15.80
CA SER A 109 -4.66 14.22 -16.68
C SER A 109 -3.55 13.15 -16.77
N PRO A 110 -2.79 13.10 -17.88
CA PRO A 110 -1.65 12.17 -17.99
C PRO A 110 -0.65 12.30 -16.84
N ALA A 111 -0.43 13.52 -16.34
CA ALA A 111 0.44 13.78 -15.19
C ALA A 111 -0.10 13.17 -13.89
N GLU A 112 -1.42 13.26 -13.64
CA GLU A 112 -2.05 12.64 -12.48
C GLU A 112 -1.99 11.10 -12.55
N ILE A 113 -2.17 10.53 -13.74
CA ILE A 113 -2.06 9.07 -13.95
C ILE A 113 -0.64 8.58 -13.65
N GLU A 114 0.40 9.25 -14.18
CA GLU A 114 1.79 8.86 -13.91
C GLU A 114 2.16 9.05 -12.43
N MET A 115 1.68 10.13 -11.79
CA MET A 115 1.85 10.37 -10.35
C MET A 115 1.22 9.25 -9.50
N MET A 116 0.01 8.80 -9.86
CA MET A 116 -0.61 7.66 -9.18
C MET A 116 0.14 6.35 -9.43
N ALA A 117 0.64 6.12 -10.64
CA ALA A 117 1.45 4.94 -10.97
C ALA A 117 2.76 4.90 -10.17
N PHE A 118 3.43 6.05 -10.01
CA PHE A 118 4.60 6.18 -9.16
C PHE A 118 4.29 5.82 -7.70
N ALA A 119 3.19 6.36 -7.15
CA ALA A 119 2.76 6.08 -5.78
C ALA A 119 2.39 4.60 -5.57
N GLU A 120 1.69 3.99 -6.52
CA GLU A 120 1.35 2.56 -6.51
C GLU A 120 2.61 1.69 -6.47
N ARG A 121 3.61 2.01 -7.31
CA ARG A 121 4.89 1.28 -7.35
C ARG A 121 5.70 1.47 -6.07
N LEU A 122 5.80 2.70 -5.55
CA LEU A 122 6.49 2.99 -4.29
C LEU A 122 5.88 2.21 -3.12
N SER A 123 4.56 2.10 -3.07
CA SER A 123 3.86 1.40 -1.99
C SER A 123 3.86 -0.11 -2.12
N GLY A 124 3.91 -0.64 -3.34
CA GLY A 124 3.89 -2.08 -3.62
C GLY A 124 5.28 -2.74 -3.66
N ASP A 125 6.23 -2.10 -4.34
CA ASP A 125 7.57 -2.64 -4.59
C ASP A 125 8.60 -1.51 -4.81
N SER A 126 8.87 -0.74 -3.75
CA SER A 126 9.85 0.35 -3.81
C SER A 126 11.27 -0.13 -4.15
N ALA A 127 11.58 -1.40 -3.90
CA ALA A 127 12.91 -1.97 -4.14
C ALA A 127 13.23 -2.12 -5.63
N SER A 128 12.22 -2.21 -6.50
CA SER A 128 12.40 -2.27 -7.95
C SER A 128 12.36 -0.92 -8.65
N MET A 129 12.19 0.18 -7.89
CA MET A 129 12.19 1.53 -8.46
C MET A 129 13.60 1.98 -8.82
N THR A 130 13.68 2.81 -9.85
CA THR A 130 14.92 3.30 -10.44
C THR A 130 14.81 4.79 -10.78
N GLU A 131 15.90 5.41 -11.23
CA GLU A 131 15.91 6.78 -11.74
C GLU A 131 14.91 7.01 -12.89
N ALA A 132 14.54 5.96 -13.62
CA ALA A 132 13.53 6.04 -14.67
C ALA A 132 12.16 6.44 -14.13
N ASP A 133 11.82 6.08 -12.89
CA ASP A 133 10.53 6.41 -12.27
C ASP A 133 10.40 7.91 -11.98
N ALA A 134 11.44 8.52 -11.43
CA ALA A 134 11.49 9.97 -11.26
C ALA A 134 11.56 10.70 -12.62
N SER A 135 12.29 10.14 -13.60
CA SER A 135 12.42 10.74 -14.93
C SER A 135 11.08 10.81 -15.68
N ARG A 136 10.20 9.82 -15.53
CA ARG A 136 8.85 9.88 -16.12
C ARG A 136 8.00 10.99 -15.50
N LEU A 137 8.07 11.20 -14.18
CA LEU A 137 7.41 12.34 -13.54
C LEU A 137 7.93 13.67 -14.08
N ARG A 138 9.25 13.83 -14.23
CA ARG A 138 9.84 15.05 -14.82
C ARG A 138 9.34 15.29 -16.25
N ALA A 139 9.17 14.24 -17.05
CA ALA A 139 8.62 14.35 -18.40
C ALA A 139 7.16 14.87 -18.43
N HIS A 140 6.44 14.74 -17.31
CA HIS A 140 5.11 15.32 -17.11
C HIS A 140 5.12 16.70 -16.41
N GLY A 141 6.31 17.28 -16.21
CA GLY A 141 6.48 18.63 -15.69
C GLY A 141 6.58 18.73 -14.16
N PHE A 142 6.65 17.61 -13.44
CA PHE A 142 6.88 17.64 -11.99
C PHE A 142 8.32 18.07 -11.67
N SER A 143 8.45 19.04 -10.77
CA SER A 143 9.72 19.44 -10.18
C SER A 143 10.27 18.38 -9.22
N ASP A 144 11.57 18.41 -8.92
CA ASP A 144 12.16 17.51 -7.90
C ASP A 144 11.51 17.69 -6.52
N ARG A 145 11.05 18.91 -6.21
CA ARG A 145 10.30 19.19 -4.99
C ARG A 145 8.97 18.43 -4.95
N GLU A 146 8.19 18.52 -6.03
CA GLU A 146 6.92 17.81 -6.13
C GLU A 146 7.11 16.30 -6.13
N ILE A 147 8.18 15.78 -6.75
CA ILE A 147 8.50 14.33 -6.73
C ILE A 147 8.76 13.85 -5.30
N VAL A 148 9.50 14.63 -4.50
CA VAL A 148 9.69 14.34 -3.08
C VAL A 148 8.36 14.40 -2.32
N ASP A 149 7.51 15.39 -2.58
CA ASP A 149 6.21 15.51 -1.92
C ASP A 149 5.25 14.37 -2.28
N ILE A 150 5.28 13.88 -3.54
CA ILE A 150 4.57 12.66 -3.97
C ILE A 150 5.08 11.43 -3.20
N ALA A 151 6.40 11.26 -3.09
CA ALA A 151 7.00 10.17 -2.35
C ALA A 151 6.68 10.23 -0.85
N LEU A 152 6.68 11.43 -0.26
CA LEU A 152 6.31 11.67 1.13
C LEU A 152 4.82 11.39 1.38
N ALA A 153 3.92 11.78 0.48
CA ALA A 153 2.50 11.44 0.59
C ALA A 153 2.26 9.92 0.57
N ALA A 154 2.86 9.21 -0.39
CA ALA A 154 2.78 7.76 -0.46
C ALA A 154 3.45 7.06 0.74
N GLY A 155 4.62 7.55 1.17
CA GLY A 155 5.33 7.07 2.36
C GLY A 155 4.56 7.29 3.66
N ALA A 156 3.96 8.46 3.84
CA ALA A 156 3.07 8.77 4.96
C ALA A 156 1.88 7.81 4.98
N ARG A 157 1.31 7.51 3.81
CA ARG A 157 0.22 6.54 3.68
C ARG A 157 0.68 5.13 4.06
N ASN A 158 1.87 4.73 3.63
CA ASN A 158 2.48 3.44 3.96
C ASN A 158 2.72 3.26 5.46
N TYR A 159 3.24 4.30 6.12
CA TYR A 159 3.43 4.35 7.57
C TYR A 159 2.10 4.19 8.29
N PHE A 160 1.14 5.07 8.01
CA PHE A 160 -0.08 5.16 8.80
C PHE A 160 -0.98 3.93 8.57
N SER A 161 -1.00 3.39 7.34
CA SER A 161 -1.73 2.11 7.07
C SER A 161 -1.16 0.94 7.89
N ARG A 162 0.15 0.88 8.09
CA ARG A 162 0.80 -0.17 8.90
C ARG A 162 0.61 0.06 10.39
N ALA A 163 0.70 1.31 10.85
CA ALA A 163 0.43 1.67 12.24
C ALA A 163 -0.99 1.25 12.68
N LEU A 164 -1.97 1.32 11.77
CA LEU A 164 -3.36 0.94 12.04
C LEU A 164 -3.70 -0.54 11.80
N HIS A 165 -2.76 -1.37 11.32
CA HIS A 165 -3.03 -2.68 10.70
C HIS A 165 -3.77 -3.69 11.62
N ARG A 166 -3.73 -3.52 12.95
CA ARG A 166 -4.43 -4.42 13.88
C ARG A 166 -5.82 -3.98 14.31
N ASP A 167 -6.26 -2.76 13.98
CA ASP A 167 -7.58 -2.30 14.40
C ASP A 167 -8.65 -2.48 13.30
N ILE A 168 -8.26 -2.30 12.05
CA ILE A 168 -9.18 -2.21 10.90
C ILE A 168 -9.85 -3.54 10.54
N ARG A 169 -9.21 -4.68 10.82
CA ARG A 169 -9.82 -6.00 10.55
C ARG A 169 -11.09 -6.24 11.38
N SER A 170 -11.26 -5.48 12.47
CA SER A 170 -12.41 -5.53 13.36
C SER A 170 -13.51 -4.50 13.01
N ALA A 171 -13.22 -3.55 12.12
CA ALA A 171 -14.08 -2.44 11.73
C ALA A 171 -14.79 -2.68 10.38
N ARG A 172 -15.02 -3.95 10.00
CA ARG A 172 -16.02 -4.23 8.96
C ARG A 172 -17.34 -3.61 9.42
N PRO A 173 -17.98 -2.74 8.61
CA PRO A 173 -19.28 -2.21 8.96
C PRO A 173 -20.23 -3.39 9.19
N ARG A 174 -20.95 -3.38 10.31
CA ARG A 174 -22.01 -4.35 10.57
C ARG A 174 -22.92 -4.36 9.34
N ARG A 175 -23.22 -5.55 8.81
CA ARG A 175 -23.98 -5.82 7.56
C ARG A 175 -25.33 -5.08 7.43
N HIS A 176 -25.79 -4.38 8.47
CA HIS A 176 -27.01 -3.58 8.43
C HIS A 176 -26.91 -2.26 7.67
N ALA A 177 -25.72 -1.64 7.54
CA ALA A 177 -25.58 -0.35 6.86
C ALA A 177 -25.45 -0.44 5.32
N LEU A 178 -25.35 -1.66 4.76
CA LEU A 178 -25.20 -1.89 3.31
C LEU A 178 -26.48 -2.40 2.63
N ARG A 179 -27.63 -2.39 3.34
CA ARG A 179 -28.91 -2.87 2.78
C ARG A 179 -29.59 -1.89 1.82
N SER A 180 -29.09 -0.67 1.69
CA SER A 180 -29.67 0.40 0.86
C SER A 180 -28.98 0.60 -0.49
N CYS A 181 -27.95 -0.17 -0.84
CA CYS A 181 -27.38 -0.15 -2.20
C CYS A 181 -28.04 -1.23 -3.09
N PRO A 182 -28.69 -0.88 -4.21
CA PRO A 182 -29.45 -1.82 -5.04
C PRO A 182 -28.60 -2.79 -5.87
N CYS A 183 -27.26 -2.68 -5.84
CA CYS A 183 -26.37 -3.42 -6.74
C CYS A 183 -25.48 -4.47 -6.03
N SER A 184 -25.94 -5.11 -4.95
CA SER A 184 -25.17 -6.21 -4.36
C SER A 184 -25.51 -7.54 -5.05
N PRO A 185 -24.54 -8.22 -5.71
CA PRO A 185 -24.80 -9.54 -6.28
C PRO A 185 -25.08 -10.54 -5.15
N ARG A 186 -26.21 -11.25 -5.25
CA ARG A 186 -26.52 -12.37 -4.35
C ARG A 186 -25.46 -13.45 -4.52
N ARG A 187 -24.72 -13.73 -3.45
CA ARG A 187 -23.80 -14.87 -3.38
C ARG A 187 -24.64 -16.16 -3.44
N PRO A 188 -24.34 -17.13 -4.33
CA PRO A 188 -25.09 -18.38 -4.35
C PRO A 188 -24.82 -19.18 -3.06
N ALA A 189 -25.87 -19.83 -2.55
CA ALA A 189 -25.81 -20.66 -1.36
C ALA A 189 -24.85 -21.85 -1.57
N PRO A 190 -24.08 -22.27 -0.55
CA PRO A 190 -23.24 -23.45 -0.65
C PRO A 190 -24.14 -24.69 -0.51
N GLY A 191 -24.48 -25.33 -1.64
CA GLY A 191 -25.32 -26.53 -1.62
C GLY A 191 -25.53 -27.24 -2.95
N GLY A 192 -24.73 -26.95 -3.98
CA GLY A 192 -24.78 -27.67 -5.26
C GLY A 192 -23.78 -28.83 -5.29
N PRO A 193 -24.13 -29.99 -5.89
CA PRO A 193 -23.18 -31.10 -6.04
C PRO A 193 -22.02 -30.69 -6.96
N PRO A 194 -20.82 -31.29 -6.79
CA PRO A 194 -19.63 -30.88 -7.54
C PRO A 194 -19.82 -31.10 -9.06
N PRO A 195 -19.23 -30.23 -9.91
CA PRO A 195 -19.34 -30.39 -11.35
C PRO A 195 -18.64 -31.67 -11.83
N ARG A 196 -19.31 -32.40 -12.72
CA ARG A 196 -18.79 -33.62 -13.34
C ARG A 196 -17.52 -33.31 -14.16
N ARG A 197 -16.46 -34.07 -13.91
CA ARG A 197 -15.24 -34.10 -14.73
C ARG A 197 -15.60 -34.43 -16.18
N ILE A 198 -15.38 -33.49 -17.10
CA ILE A 198 -15.32 -33.79 -18.52
C ILE A 198 -13.91 -34.34 -18.78
N THR A 199 -13.79 -35.66 -18.91
CA THR A 199 -12.60 -36.31 -19.46
C THR A 199 -12.59 -36.10 -20.97
N SER A 200 -11.71 -35.24 -21.49
CA SER A 200 -11.47 -35.20 -22.94
C SER A 200 -10.66 -36.44 -23.32
N ALA A 201 -11.31 -37.36 -24.02
CA ALA A 201 -10.68 -38.53 -24.61
C ALA A 201 -9.66 -38.09 -25.67
N ARG A 202 -8.45 -38.69 -25.58
CA ARG A 202 -7.46 -38.75 -26.66
C ARG A 202 -8.13 -39.22 -27.95
N ARG A 203 -7.92 -38.49 -29.04
CA ARG A 203 -8.01 -39.03 -30.40
C ARG A 203 -6.63 -38.99 -31.04
N THR A 204 -6.04 -40.18 -31.12
CA THR A 204 -4.96 -40.54 -32.03
C THR A 204 -5.53 -40.76 -33.43
N THR A 205 -5.00 -40.09 -34.44
CA THR A 205 -5.07 -40.55 -35.83
C THR A 205 -3.71 -40.32 -36.51
N THR A 206 -3.04 -41.43 -36.75
CA THR A 206 -1.94 -41.64 -37.70
C THR A 206 -2.45 -41.63 -39.14
N ALA A 207 -1.72 -41.01 -40.07
CA ALA A 207 -1.08 -41.69 -41.23
C ALA A 207 -0.70 -40.72 -42.37
N ARG A 208 0.58 -40.79 -42.76
CA ARG A 208 1.18 -40.89 -44.14
C ARG A 208 0.65 -39.96 -45.25
N GLY A 209 1.47 -39.28 -46.06
CA GLY A 209 2.92 -39.31 -46.28
C GLY A 209 3.32 -38.59 -47.59
N ARG A 210 4.64 -38.54 -47.82
CA ARG A 210 5.42 -38.11 -49.02
C ARG A 210 5.49 -36.60 -49.32
N SER A 211 6.56 -36.03 -49.88
CA SER A 211 8.02 -36.26 -49.91
C SER A 211 8.54 -35.27 -50.98
N SER A 212 9.45 -34.37 -50.63
CA SER A 212 10.52 -33.95 -51.55
C SER A 212 11.67 -33.32 -50.77
N ARG A 213 12.88 -33.80 -51.10
CA ARG A 213 14.19 -33.47 -50.54
C ARG A 213 14.82 -32.31 -51.31
N VAL A 214 15.57 -31.45 -50.63
CA VAL A 214 16.93 -30.93 -50.98
C VAL A 214 17.53 -30.44 -49.64
N SER A 215 18.40 -31.19 -48.95
CA SER A 215 19.88 -31.30 -49.06
C SER A 215 20.68 -30.13 -48.45
N GLY A 216 21.47 -30.43 -47.40
CA GLY A 216 22.56 -29.63 -46.83
C GLY A 216 22.29 -29.22 -45.37
N GLY A 217 22.88 -29.75 -44.30
CA GLY A 217 24.01 -30.65 -44.16
C GLY A 217 25.16 -29.97 -43.41
N HIS A 218 25.10 -29.86 -42.07
CA HIS A 218 26.28 -29.93 -41.20
C HIS A 218 25.93 -30.43 -39.78
N ARG A 219 26.71 -31.45 -39.36
CA ARG A 219 26.75 -32.18 -38.07
C ARG A 219 27.49 -31.29 -37.04
N GLY A 220 27.33 -31.30 -35.72
CA GLY A 220 26.72 -32.08 -34.62
C GLY A 220 27.39 -31.53 -33.31
N PRO A 221 27.35 -32.17 -32.12
CA PRO A 221 26.37 -33.08 -31.54
C PRO A 221 25.74 -32.53 -30.23
N ASP A 222 24.89 -33.38 -29.66
CA ASP A 222 23.87 -33.15 -28.63
C ASP A 222 24.32 -33.52 -27.21
N ARG A 223 23.68 -32.89 -26.22
CA ARG A 223 23.43 -33.28 -24.81
C ARG A 223 24.59 -33.66 -23.87
N ARG A 224 24.62 -32.98 -22.73
CA ARG A 224 24.28 -33.59 -21.42
C ARG A 224 24.01 -32.54 -20.33
N THR A 225 22.79 -32.59 -19.83
CA THR A 225 22.31 -32.00 -18.58
C THR A 225 22.99 -32.69 -17.40
N THR A 226 23.58 -31.92 -16.49
CA THR A 226 23.69 -32.33 -15.08
C THR A 226 23.27 -31.16 -14.19
N CYS A 227 22.24 -31.41 -13.40
CA CYS A 227 21.91 -30.61 -12.23
C CYS A 227 23.12 -30.60 -11.29
N ARG A 228 23.58 -29.43 -10.85
CA ARG A 228 24.50 -29.33 -9.73
C ARG A 228 23.85 -28.58 -8.59
N ASP A 229 23.97 -29.24 -7.46
CA ASP A 229 23.39 -28.99 -6.16
C ASP A 229 23.92 -27.70 -5.53
N SER A 230 23.12 -27.16 -4.62
CA SER A 230 23.32 -25.89 -3.94
C SER A 230 24.27 -26.04 -2.75
N SER A 231 25.10 -25.03 -2.49
CA SER A 231 25.61 -24.75 -1.14
C SER A 231 25.83 -23.24 -0.99
N PRO A 232 25.26 -22.59 0.04
CA PRO A 232 25.47 -21.17 0.27
C PRO A 232 26.87 -20.92 0.82
N ARG A 233 27.54 -19.89 0.28
CA ARG A 233 28.83 -19.39 0.80
C ARG A 233 28.61 -18.81 2.20
N SER A 234 29.49 -19.16 3.14
CA SER A 234 29.51 -18.59 4.49
C SER A 234 29.70 -17.07 4.45
N PRO A 235 29.07 -16.30 5.36
CA PRO A 235 29.28 -14.86 5.46
C PRO A 235 30.68 -14.52 6.02
N PRO A 236 31.24 -13.35 5.68
CA PRO A 236 32.53 -12.89 6.22
C PRO A 236 32.46 -12.60 7.73
N PRO A 237 33.60 -12.70 8.46
CA PRO A 237 33.63 -12.48 9.90
C PRO A 237 33.35 -11.01 10.29
N ALA A 238 32.68 -10.83 11.43
CA ALA A 238 32.32 -9.53 11.97
C ALA A 238 33.55 -8.72 12.43
N PRO A 239 33.52 -7.38 12.35
CA PRO A 239 34.60 -6.53 12.81
C PRO A 239 34.75 -6.55 14.35
N PRO A 240 35.96 -6.28 14.88
CA PRO A 240 36.22 -6.35 16.32
C PRO A 240 35.47 -5.27 17.09
N ARG A 241 34.87 -5.65 18.22
CA ARG A 241 34.17 -4.75 19.15
C ARG A 241 35.19 -3.83 19.83
N SER A 242 35.05 -2.52 19.65
CA SER A 242 35.78 -1.51 20.42
C SER A 242 35.39 -1.62 21.90
N ARG A 243 36.38 -1.88 22.77
CA ARG A 243 36.22 -1.80 24.22
C ARG A 243 36.07 -0.32 24.60
N SER A 244 34.88 0.08 25.04
CA SER A 244 34.69 1.37 25.71
C SER A 244 35.23 1.25 27.14
N SER A 245 36.22 2.06 27.48
CA SER A 245 36.75 2.18 28.83
C SER A 245 35.72 2.90 29.71
N ALA A 246 35.28 2.21 30.76
CA ALA A 246 34.57 2.82 31.86
C ALA A 246 35.55 3.70 32.65
N ALA A 247 35.41 5.01 32.53
CA ALA A 247 36.05 5.95 33.45
C ALA A 247 35.29 5.93 34.78
N SER A 248 36.02 5.56 35.83
CA SER A 248 35.62 5.53 37.22
C SER A 248 35.23 6.92 37.73
N ARG A 249 34.02 7.04 38.30
CA ARG A 249 33.70 8.08 39.27
C ARG A 249 33.81 7.49 40.67
N SER A 250 34.76 8.00 41.42
CA SER A 250 34.95 7.72 42.85
C SER A 250 34.02 8.61 43.69
N PRO A 251 33.37 8.12 44.75
CA PRO A 251 32.70 8.96 45.72
C PRO A 251 33.66 9.33 46.85
N ARG A 252 33.79 10.62 47.19
CA ARG A 252 34.28 11.05 48.50
C ARG A 252 33.12 11.71 49.24
N SER A 253 32.87 11.15 50.42
CA SER A 253 31.99 11.66 51.46
C SER A 253 32.80 12.47 52.49
N THR A 254 32.09 13.29 53.27
CA THR A 254 32.47 14.06 54.49
C THR A 254 33.36 15.31 54.28
N CYS A 255 33.07 16.50 54.81
CA CYS A 255 32.24 16.92 55.97
C CYS A 255 31.11 17.89 55.62
#